data_AF-A0AAV7WFH5-F1
#
_entry.id   AF-A0AAV7WFH5-F1
#
_cell.length_a   1.000
_cell.length_b   1.000
_cell.length_c   1.000
_cell.angle_alpha   90.00
_cell.angle_beta   90.00
_cell.angle_gamma   90.00
#
_symmetry.space_group_name_H-M   'P 1'
#
loop_
_entity.id
_entity.type
_entity.pdbx_description
1 polymer ?
#
loop_
_entity_poly.entity_id
_entity_poly.type
_entity_poly.pdbx_seq_one_letter_code
_entity_poly.pdbx_strand_id
1 'polypeptide(L)'
;MSGGTEALSGMRGGTEALSGMSGGTEALSGMSGGTEALSGMSGGTEALSGMSGGTEAVSGMSGGTEAVSGMSGGTEAVSGMSGGTEAVSGMSGGTEAVSGMSGGTEAVSGMSGGTDVESGMSGSGVRNEWRHGSGVRNEWRHGSGVRNEWRHGSGVRNEWRHGSGVRNEWRHGSGVRNKWRHGSGVRNKCRHGSGVRIEWKPYQG
;
A
#
# COMPACT_ATOMS: atom_id res chain seq x y z
N MET A 1 -14.32 -16.44 11.91
CA MET A 1 -15.79 -16.58 11.76
C MET A 1 -16.13 -17.01 10.34
N SER A 2 -17.25 -17.70 10.11
CA SER A 2 -17.68 -18.10 8.75
C SER A 2 -18.91 -17.31 8.33
N GLY A 3 -18.76 -16.44 7.32
CA GLY A 3 -19.83 -15.77 6.58
C GLY A 3 -20.87 -15.00 7.41
N GLY A 4 -20.69 -13.69 7.54
CA GLY A 4 -21.65 -12.73 8.11
C GLY A 4 -21.35 -11.31 7.66
N THR A 5 -22.19 -10.34 8.05
CA THR A 5 -21.85 -8.92 7.96
C THR A 5 -21.81 -8.34 9.35
N GLU A 6 -20.65 -7.88 9.82
CA GLU A 6 -20.60 -7.03 11.01
C GLU A 6 -20.25 -5.59 10.62
N ALA A 7 -20.83 -4.68 11.39
CA ALA A 7 -20.71 -3.26 11.17
C ALA A 7 -20.48 -2.57 12.51
N LEU A 8 -19.32 -1.96 12.66
CA LEU A 8 -18.90 -1.24 13.85
C LEU A 8 -18.77 0.25 13.51
N SER A 9 -19.23 1.11 14.41
CA SER A 9 -19.14 2.55 14.21
C SER A 9 -18.74 3.31 15.46
N GLY A 10 -17.83 4.27 15.28
CA GLY A 10 -17.47 5.24 16.31
C GLY A 10 -16.48 4.71 17.35
N MET A 11 -15.53 3.86 16.96
CA MET A 11 -14.50 3.38 17.88
C MET A 11 -13.59 4.53 18.35
N ARG A 12 -13.40 4.63 19.67
CA ARG A 12 -12.62 5.69 20.35
C ARG A 12 -11.58 5.06 21.26
N GLY A 13 -10.41 4.76 20.70
CA GLY A 13 -9.37 4.01 21.40
C GLY A 13 -9.77 2.56 21.69
N GLY A 14 -8.84 1.78 22.26
CA GLY A 14 -9.03 0.35 22.53
C GLY A 14 -8.31 -0.55 21.54
N THR A 15 -8.56 -1.85 21.65
CA THR A 15 -8.06 -2.85 20.70
C THR A 15 -9.16 -3.83 20.39
N GLU A 16 -9.49 -3.94 19.11
CA GLU A 16 -10.34 -4.98 18.56
C GLU A 16 -9.47 -5.93 17.76
N ALA A 17 -9.77 -7.22 17.86
CA ALA A 17 -8.99 -8.27 17.24
C ALA A 17 -9.90 -9.36 16.71
N LEU A 18 -9.92 -9.51 15.38
CA LEU A 18 -10.64 -10.59 14.72
C LEU A 18 -9.66 -11.59 14.12
N SER A 19 -10.06 -12.86 14.13
CA SER A 19 -9.21 -13.94 13.63
C SER A 19 -9.99 -15.02 12.90
N GLY A 20 -9.39 -15.53 11.81
CA GLY A 20 -9.88 -16.68 11.07
C GLY A 20 -11.18 -16.39 10.32
N MET A 21 -11.25 -15.26 9.63
CA MET A 21 -12.43 -14.90 8.84
C MET A 21 -12.44 -15.67 7.51
N SER A 22 -13.57 -16.28 7.18
CA SER A 22 -13.79 -17.04 5.96
C SER A 22 -15.05 -16.54 5.25
N GLY A 23 -14.85 -15.67 4.27
CA GLY A 23 -15.92 -14.91 3.62
C GLY A 23 -16.68 -13.97 4.56
N GLY A 24 -17.59 -13.16 4.00
CA GLY A 24 -18.35 -12.15 4.73
C GLY A 24 -17.90 -10.72 4.44
N THR A 25 -18.47 -9.77 5.17
CA THR A 25 -18.11 -8.35 5.08
C THR A 25 -18.03 -7.73 6.46
N GLU A 26 -16.91 -7.14 6.78
CA GLU A 26 -16.74 -6.31 7.97
C GLU A 26 -16.64 -4.85 7.53
N ALA A 27 -17.38 -3.99 8.23
CA ALA A 27 -17.43 -2.58 7.92
C ALA A 27 -17.22 -1.76 9.20
N LEU A 28 -16.08 -1.07 9.27
CA LEU A 28 -15.73 -0.19 10.36
C LEU A 28 -15.82 1.28 9.90
N SER A 29 -16.62 2.08 10.59
CA SER A 29 -16.78 3.50 10.27
C SER A 29 -16.52 4.41 11.46
N GLY A 30 -15.53 5.29 11.33
CA GLY A 30 -15.18 6.28 12.34
C GLY A 30 -14.32 5.68 13.46
N MET A 31 -13.05 5.43 13.17
CA MET A 31 -12.03 5.11 14.18
C MET A 31 -11.28 6.38 14.60
N SER A 32 -11.13 6.59 15.91
CA SER A 32 -10.39 7.70 16.48
C SER A 32 -9.42 7.21 17.54
N GLY A 33 -8.18 6.95 17.11
CA GLY A 33 -7.20 6.20 17.89
C GLY A 33 -7.62 4.75 18.15
N GLY A 34 -6.72 3.97 18.76
CA GLY A 34 -6.91 2.54 18.99
C GLY A 34 -6.20 1.66 17.97
N THR A 35 -6.43 0.36 18.06
CA THR A 35 -5.88 -0.65 17.15
C THR A 35 -6.95 -1.62 16.73
N GLU A 36 -7.11 -1.83 15.44
CA GLU A 36 -7.82 -2.96 14.86
C GLU A 36 -6.79 -3.95 14.34
N ALA A 37 -6.98 -5.22 14.67
CA ALA A 37 -6.07 -6.29 14.26
C ALA A 37 -6.85 -7.44 13.64
N LEU A 38 -6.68 -7.64 12.34
CA LEU A 38 -7.28 -8.72 11.58
C LEU A 38 -6.21 -9.76 11.24
N SER A 39 -6.48 -11.03 11.57
CA SER A 39 -5.55 -12.12 11.25
C SER A 39 -6.23 -13.31 10.60
N GLY A 40 -5.67 -13.80 9.49
CA GLY A 40 -6.11 -15.03 8.85
C GLY A 40 -7.44 -14.86 8.12
N MET A 41 -7.45 -14.02 7.09
CA MET A 41 -8.60 -13.80 6.23
C MET A 41 -8.54 -14.70 4.99
N SER A 42 -9.65 -15.35 4.67
CA SER A 42 -9.80 -16.24 3.53
C SER A 42 -11.04 -15.86 2.71
N GLY A 43 -10.83 -14.98 1.73
CA GLY A 43 -11.93 -14.29 1.04
C GLY A 43 -12.73 -13.36 1.96
N GLY A 44 -13.70 -12.65 1.37
CA GLY A 44 -14.51 -11.64 2.07
C GLY A 44 -14.07 -10.22 1.76
N THR A 45 -14.64 -9.26 2.48
CA THR A 45 -14.35 -7.83 2.33
C THR A 45 -14.25 -7.15 3.69
N GLU A 46 -13.19 -6.41 3.90
CA GLU A 46 -13.01 -5.50 5.01
C GLU A 46 -13.06 -4.09 4.46
N ALA A 47 -13.90 -3.25 5.08
CA ALA A 47 -14.10 -1.88 4.65
C ALA A 47 -13.97 -0.94 5.84
N LEU A 48 -12.90 -0.16 5.84
CA LEU A 48 -12.62 0.85 6.85
C LEU A 48 -12.85 2.24 6.28
N SER A 49 -13.67 3.03 6.95
CA SER A 49 -13.96 4.40 6.55
C SER A 49 -13.83 5.39 7.69
N GLY A 50 -13.02 6.43 7.50
CA GLY A 50 -12.89 7.52 8.45
C GLY A 50 -12.04 7.14 9.65
N MET A 51 -10.73 7.11 9.45
CA MET A 51 -9.75 6.84 10.50
C MET A 51 -8.99 8.12 10.86
N SER A 52 -8.90 8.41 12.15
CA SER A 52 -8.22 9.59 12.70
C SER A 52 -7.21 9.16 13.76
N GLY A 53 -5.96 8.96 13.33
CA GLY A 53 -4.97 8.24 14.12
C GLY A 53 -5.34 6.78 14.37
N GLY A 54 -4.54 6.07 15.18
CA GLY A 54 -4.71 4.64 15.44
C GLY A 54 -3.91 3.76 14.48
N THR A 55 -4.12 2.44 14.60
CA THR A 55 -3.45 1.43 13.77
C THR A 55 -4.46 0.41 13.25
N GLU A 56 -4.46 0.20 11.94
CA GLU A 56 -5.10 -0.94 11.29
C GLU A 56 -4.01 -1.94 10.93
N ALA A 57 -4.15 -3.19 11.38
CA ALA A 57 -3.17 -4.22 11.13
C ALA A 57 -3.83 -5.48 10.56
N VAL A 58 -3.61 -5.75 9.28
CA VAL A 58 -4.12 -6.94 8.60
C VAL A 58 -2.97 -7.91 8.35
N SER A 59 -3.14 -9.16 8.78
CA SER A 59 -2.12 -10.20 8.67
C SER A 59 -2.69 -11.50 8.09
N GLY A 60 -2.08 -12.01 7.03
CA GLY A 60 -2.45 -13.29 6.44
C GLY A 60 -3.78 -13.23 5.70
N MET A 61 -3.84 -12.46 4.61
CA MET A 61 -4.98 -12.45 3.70
C MET A 61 -4.77 -13.43 2.54
N SER A 62 -5.76 -14.27 2.26
CA SER A 62 -5.77 -15.24 1.16
C SER A 62 -7.00 -15.02 0.28
N GLY A 63 -6.83 -14.19 -0.76
CA GLY A 63 -7.96 -13.62 -1.50
C GLY A 63 -8.85 -12.71 -0.65
N GLY A 64 -9.79 -12.02 -1.30
CA GLY A 64 -10.65 -11.04 -0.63
C GLY A 64 -10.31 -9.60 -1.02
N THR A 65 -10.88 -8.64 -0.29
CA THR A 65 -10.66 -7.21 -0.52
C THR A 65 -10.57 -6.48 0.80
N GLU A 66 -9.50 -5.71 0.96
CA GLU A 66 -9.32 -4.71 2.00
C GLU A 66 -9.49 -3.34 1.36
N ALA A 67 -10.32 -2.50 1.97
CA ALA A 67 -10.61 -1.17 1.45
C ALA A 67 -10.58 -0.14 2.58
N VAL A 68 -9.55 0.70 2.58
CA VAL A 68 -9.40 1.79 3.56
C VAL A 68 -9.69 3.12 2.88
N SER A 69 -10.59 3.91 3.46
CA SER A 69 -11.05 5.17 2.89
C SER A 69 -11.10 6.30 3.93
N GLY A 70 -10.36 7.38 3.68
CA GLY A 70 -10.37 8.56 4.53
C GLY A 70 -9.58 8.36 5.80
N MET A 71 -8.25 8.34 5.68
CA MET A 71 -7.32 8.22 6.80
C MET A 71 -6.63 9.55 7.07
N SER A 72 -6.61 9.99 8.32
CA SER A 72 -6.00 11.24 8.77
C SER A 72 -5.01 10.95 9.90
N GLY A 73 -3.73 10.79 9.52
CA GLY A 73 -2.71 10.22 10.39
C GLY A 73 -2.98 8.75 10.74
N GLY A 74 -2.12 8.17 11.59
CA GLY A 74 -2.20 6.75 11.95
C GLY A 74 -1.37 5.84 11.05
N THR A 75 -1.55 4.54 11.20
CA THR A 75 -0.82 3.51 10.46
C THR A 75 -1.78 2.47 9.92
N GLU A 76 -1.68 2.17 8.64
CA GLU A 76 -2.25 0.99 8.02
C GLU A 76 -1.10 0.03 7.71
N ALA A 77 -1.20 -1.21 8.19
CA ALA A 77 -0.17 -2.22 8.04
C ALA A 77 -0.78 -3.53 7.53
N VAL A 78 -0.41 -3.90 6.32
CA VAL A 78 -0.89 -5.12 5.67
C VAL A 78 0.30 -6.06 5.49
N SER A 79 0.15 -7.31 5.93
CA SER A 79 1.23 -8.29 5.85
C SER A 79 0.75 -9.67 5.42
N GLY A 80 1.49 -10.30 4.52
CA GLY A 80 1.22 -11.68 4.09
C GLY A 80 -0.06 -11.81 3.28
N MET A 81 -0.16 -11.05 2.20
CA MET A 81 -1.29 -11.11 1.28
C MET A 81 -1.00 -12.05 0.10
N SER A 82 -1.89 -12.99 -0.17
CA SER A 82 -1.77 -14.00 -1.23
C SER A 82 -3.01 -13.96 -2.12
N GLY A 83 -2.90 -13.26 -3.26
CA GLY A 83 -4.06 -12.88 -4.06
C GLY A 83 -4.96 -11.84 -3.34
N GLY A 84 -6.00 -11.37 -4.03
CA GLY A 84 -6.93 -10.36 -3.50
C GLY A 84 -6.61 -8.93 -3.95
N THR A 85 -7.28 -7.97 -3.31
CA THR A 85 -7.14 -6.54 -3.59
C THR A 85 -6.97 -5.75 -2.30
N GLU A 86 -5.98 -4.86 -2.30
CA GLU A 86 -5.79 -3.80 -1.31
C GLU A 86 -6.12 -2.46 -1.98
N ALA A 87 -6.96 -1.66 -1.35
CA ALA A 87 -7.43 -0.40 -1.90
C ALA A 87 -7.46 0.70 -0.85
N VAL A 88 -6.45 1.58 -0.89
CA VAL A 88 -6.32 2.71 0.03
C VAL A 88 -6.67 4.01 -0.68
N SER A 89 -7.60 4.78 -0.12
CA SER A 89 -8.03 6.04 -0.69
C SER A 89 -8.15 7.18 0.33
N GLY A 90 -7.67 8.37 -0.04
CA GLY A 90 -7.85 9.57 0.76
C GLY A 90 -7.06 9.57 2.07
N MET A 91 -5.75 9.32 1.97
CA MET A 91 -4.84 9.34 3.12
C MET A 91 -4.15 10.70 3.27
N SER A 92 -4.23 11.30 4.46
CA SER A 92 -3.67 12.61 4.78
C SER A 92 -2.77 12.52 6.02
N GLY A 93 -1.46 12.52 5.81
CA GLY A 93 -0.52 12.11 6.85
C GLY A 93 -0.57 10.60 7.13
N GLY A 94 0.30 10.12 8.03
CA GLY A 94 0.33 8.72 8.46
C GLY A 94 1.26 7.82 7.64
N THR A 95 1.15 6.52 7.87
CA THR A 95 1.95 5.48 7.24
C THR A 95 1.06 4.41 6.64
N GLU A 96 1.30 4.06 5.38
CA GLU A 96 0.84 2.83 4.76
C GLU A 96 2.05 1.90 4.66
N ALA A 97 1.91 0.66 5.11
CA ALA A 97 2.97 -0.33 5.09
C ALA A 97 2.45 -1.67 4.61
N VAL A 98 2.78 -2.05 3.38
CA VAL A 98 2.43 -3.36 2.81
C VAL A 98 3.67 -4.25 2.73
N SER A 99 3.55 -5.48 3.22
CA SER A 99 4.62 -6.46 3.14
C SER A 99 4.19 -7.86 2.73
N GLY A 100 4.99 -8.51 1.89
CA GLY A 100 4.80 -9.92 1.55
C GLY A 100 3.58 -10.18 0.66
N MET A 101 3.26 -9.26 -0.26
CA MET A 101 2.20 -9.49 -1.25
C MET A 101 2.66 -10.45 -2.36
N SER A 102 1.87 -11.50 -2.60
CA SER A 102 2.13 -12.51 -3.62
C SER A 102 0.91 -12.77 -4.50
N GLY A 103 0.92 -12.21 -5.71
CA GLY A 103 -0.28 -12.13 -6.56
C GLY A 103 -1.35 -11.20 -5.96
N GLY A 104 -2.11 -10.51 -6.82
CA GLY A 104 -3.13 -9.55 -6.37
C GLY A 104 -2.92 -8.14 -6.92
N THR A 105 -3.72 -7.20 -6.42
CA THR A 105 -3.69 -5.79 -6.84
C THR A 105 -3.60 -4.87 -5.63
N GLU A 106 -2.71 -3.88 -5.68
CA GLU A 106 -2.75 -2.74 -4.76
C GLU A 106 -3.10 -1.46 -5.51
N ALA A 107 -4.00 -0.69 -4.94
CA ALA A 107 -4.42 0.59 -5.50
C ALA A 107 -4.44 1.66 -4.42
N VAL A 108 -3.48 2.58 -4.48
CA VAL A 108 -3.36 3.68 -3.51
C VAL A 108 -3.65 5.00 -4.22
N SER A 109 -4.56 5.79 -3.67
CA SER A 109 -4.94 7.06 -4.29
C SER A 109 -5.24 8.16 -3.28
N GLY A 110 -4.93 9.40 -3.65
CA GLY A 110 -5.24 10.57 -2.82
C GLY A 110 -4.33 10.70 -1.59
N MET A 111 -3.19 10.02 -1.55
CA MET A 111 -2.23 10.16 -0.45
C MET A 111 -1.53 11.52 -0.49
N SER A 112 -1.56 12.28 0.60
CA SER A 112 -0.96 13.61 0.70
C SER A 112 -0.32 13.85 2.06
N GLY A 113 1.00 14.04 2.07
CA GLY A 113 1.80 13.99 3.30
C GLY A 113 1.78 12.58 3.93
N GLY A 114 2.94 12.03 4.24
CA GLY A 114 3.02 10.69 4.86
C GLY A 114 4.06 9.78 4.21
N THR A 115 4.04 8.53 4.65
CA THR A 115 4.99 7.49 4.25
C THR A 115 4.30 6.29 3.64
N ASP A 116 4.79 5.89 2.48
CA ASP A 116 4.44 4.65 1.81
C ASP A 116 5.63 3.68 1.92
N VAL A 117 5.41 2.48 2.44
CA VAL A 117 6.46 1.49 2.58
C VAL A 117 5.98 0.15 2.03
N GLU A 118 6.60 -0.30 0.94
CA GLU A 118 6.33 -1.64 0.43
C GLU A 118 7.57 -2.53 0.37
N SER A 119 7.38 -3.78 0.77
CA SER A 119 8.45 -4.77 0.74
C SER A 119 7.97 -6.19 0.46
N GLY A 120 8.84 -7.00 -0.14
CA GLY A 120 8.58 -8.43 -0.31
C GLY A 120 7.51 -8.77 -1.35
N MET A 121 7.20 -7.85 -2.26
CA MET A 121 6.25 -8.16 -3.34
C MET A 121 6.85 -9.06 -4.40
N SER A 122 6.12 -10.10 -4.78
CA SER A 122 6.59 -11.06 -5.78
C SER A 122 5.45 -11.82 -6.47
N GLY A 123 5.73 -12.39 -7.64
CA GLY A 123 4.80 -13.29 -8.33
C GLY A 123 4.21 -12.71 -9.61
N SER A 124 3.83 -13.61 -10.53
CA SER A 124 3.21 -13.23 -11.80
C SER A 124 1.78 -12.71 -11.56
N GLY A 125 1.50 -11.48 -11.99
CA GLY A 125 0.16 -10.89 -11.88
C GLY A 125 0.00 -9.85 -10.78
N VAL A 126 1.05 -9.55 -10.00
CA VAL A 126 1.07 -8.39 -9.11
C VAL A 126 0.97 -7.12 -9.94
N ARG A 127 -0.11 -6.36 -9.72
CA ARG A 127 -0.33 -5.04 -10.33
C ARG A 127 -0.53 -4.02 -9.24
N ASN A 128 0.21 -2.93 -9.35
CA ASN A 128 0.01 -1.83 -8.43
C ASN A 128 -0.16 -0.50 -9.17
N GLU A 129 -1.10 0.31 -8.69
CA GLU A 129 -1.41 1.64 -9.22
C GLU A 129 -1.43 2.69 -8.10
N TRP A 130 -0.59 3.72 -8.23
CA TRP A 130 -0.47 4.77 -7.22
C TRP A 130 -0.68 6.17 -7.80
N ARG A 131 -1.49 6.95 -7.09
CA ARG A 131 -1.82 8.34 -7.42
C ARG A 131 -1.68 9.23 -6.19
N HIS A 132 -0.49 9.78 -5.99
CA HIS A 132 -0.17 10.57 -4.79
C HIS A 132 -0.11 12.07 -5.08
N GLY A 133 -0.52 12.84 -4.07
CA GLY A 133 -0.35 14.28 -3.97
C GLY A 133 1.08 14.68 -3.57
N SER A 134 1.21 15.82 -2.90
CA SER A 134 2.49 16.42 -2.52
C SER A 134 3.04 15.89 -1.19
N GLY A 135 4.37 15.95 -1.03
CA GLY A 135 5.03 15.72 0.27
C GLY A 135 5.07 14.27 0.73
N VAL A 136 5.03 13.33 -0.22
CA VAL A 136 4.96 11.89 0.04
C VAL A 136 6.36 11.28 -0.02
N ARG A 137 6.70 10.42 0.96
CA ARG A 137 7.98 9.71 1.04
C ARG A 137 7.74 8.22 0.87
N ASN A 138 8.47 7.61 -0.05
CA ASN A 138 8.25 6.20 -0.33
C ASN A 138 9.53 5.35 -0.26
N GLU A 139 9.43 4.13 0.30
CA GLU A 139 10.49 3.12 0.33
C GLU A 139 10.01 1.78 -0.25
N TRP A 140 10.80 1.19 -1.16
CA TRP A 140 10.35 0.07 -1.98
C TRP A 140 11.37 -1.04 -2.13
N ARG A 141 10.91 -2.29 -1.94
CA ARG A 141 11.71 -3.51 -2.12
C ARG A 141 10.88 -4.61 -2.78
N HIS A 142 11.12 -4.86 -4.06
CA HIS A 142 10.35 -5.88 -4.81
C HIS A 142 11.21 -6.97 -5.44
N GLY A 143 10.63 -8.16 -5.53
CA GLY A 143 11.12 -9.31 -6.28
C GLY A 143 10.76 -9.24 -7.78
N SER A 144 10.53 -10.40 -8.40
CA SER A 144 10.29 -10.52 -9.84
C SER A 144 8.80 -10.51 -10.20
N GLY A 145 8.51 -10.14 -11.46
CA GLY A 145 7.16 -10.28 -12.05
C GLY A 145 6.16 -9.14 -11.77
N VAL A 146 6.64 -8.03 -11.20
CA VAL A 146 5.82 -6.90 -10.74
C VAL A 146 5.59 -5.86 -11.86
N ARG A 147 4.34 -5.38 -12.01
CA ARG A 147 3.97 -4.29 -12.92
C ARG A 147 3.34 -3.11 -12.18
N ASN A 148 3.97 -1.94 -12.33
CA ASN A 148 3.61 -0.77 -11.54
C ASN A 148 3.33 0.48 -12.42
N GLU A 149 2.30 1.25 -12.08
CA GLU A 149 2.01 2.57 -12.68
C GLU A 149 1.95 3.66 -11.61
N TRP A 150 2.67 4.76 -11.85
CA TRP A 150 2.88 5.80 -10.85
C TRP A 150 2.59 7.19 -11.34
N ARG A 151 1.85 7.94 -10.53
CA ARG A 151 1.59 9.37 -10.73
C ARG A 151 1.78 10.12 -9.42
N HIS A 152 2.73 11.04 -9.41
CA HIS A 152 3.10 11.80 -8.22
C HIS A 152 3.08 13.31 -8.45
N GLY A 153 2.62 14.04 -7.43
CA GLY A 153 2.76 15.49 -7.30
C GLY A 153 4.19 15.94 -6.93
N SER A 154 4.31 17.16 -6.42
CA SER A 154 5.59 17.80 -6.10
C SER A 154 6.21 17.36 -4.77
N GLY A 155 7.53 17.44 -4.66
CA GLY A 155 8.26 17.26 -3.38
C GLY A 155 8.38 15.80 -2.91
N VAL A 156 8.38 14.85 -3.84
CA VAL A 156 8.43 13.41 -3.55
C VAL A 156 9.88 12.91 -3.40
N ARG A 157 10.12 12.08 -2.38
CA ARG A 157 11.42 11.41 -2.14
C ARG A 157 11.25 9.90 -2.10
N ASN A 158 11.90 9.21 -3.04
CA ASN A 158 11.77 7.76 -3.18
C ASN A 158 13.13 7.04 -3.13
N GLU A 159 13.15 5.85 -2.54
CA GLU A 159 14.26 4.88 -2.62
C GLU A 159 13.73 3.54 -3.14
N TRP A 160 14.32 3.04 -4.23
CA TRP A 160 13.87 1.82 -4.91
C TRP A 160 14.94 0.73 -4.95
N ARG A 161 14.51 -0.50 -4.69
CA ARG A 161 15.30 -1.72 -4.89
C ARG A 161 14.44 -2.76 -5.62
N HIS A 162 14.88 -3.17 -6.81
CA HIS A 162 14.15 -4.11 -7.65
C HIS A 162 14.97 -5.35 -8.03
N GLY A 163 14.31 -6.50 -8.02
CA GLY A 163 14.73 -7.73 -8.69
C GLY A 163 14.52 -7.71 -10.21
N SER A 164 14.49 -8.88 -10.84
CA SER A 164 14.44 -9.03 -12.30
C SER A 164 13.02 -8.97 -12.88
N GLY A 165 12.89 -8.54 -14.15
CA GLY A 165 11.63 -8.62 -14.91
C GLY A 165 10.55 -7.59 -14.55
N VAL A 166 10.91 -6.48 -13.91
CA VAL A 166 9.99 -5.40 -13.49
C VAL A 166 9.66 -4.46 -14.67
N ARG A 167 8.39 -4.06 -14.83
CA ARG A 167 7.96 -3.03 -15.79
C ARG A 167 7.22 -1.88 -15.10
N ASN A 168 7.78 -0.68 -15.21
CA ASN A 168 7.24 0.51 -14.56
C ASN A 168 6.98 1.67 -15.55
N GLU A 169 5.90 2.44 -15.33
CA GLU A 169 5.64 3.74 -15.97
C GLU A 169 5.49 4.84 -14.91
N TRP A 170 6.22 5.94 -15.08
CA TRP A 170 6.27 7.05 -14.12
C TRP A 170 5.91 8.39 -14.73
N ARG A 171 5.13 9.16 -13.96
CA ARG A 171 4.88 10.58 -14.21
C ARG A 171 5.10 11.36 -12.93
N HIS A 172 6.07 12.27 -12.96
CA HIS A 172 6.48 13.07 -11.81
C HIS A 172 6.23 14.56 -12.02
N GLY A 173 5.76 15.23 -10.95
CA GLY A 173 5.79 16.68 -10.79
C GLY A 173 7.18 17.24 -10.49
N SER A 174 7.25 18.47 -9.99
CA SER A 174 8.50 19.18 -9.70
C SER A 174 9.17 18.78 -8.37
N GLY A 175 10.50 18.89 -8.29
CA GLY A 175 11.25 18.73 -7.02
C GLY A 175 11.41 17.30 -6.52
N VAL A 176 11.37 16.30 -7.41
CA VAL A 176 11.50 14.88 -7.06
C VAL A 176 12.96 14.47 -6.88
N ARG A 177 13.26 13.73 -5.79
CA ARG A 177 14.57 13.09 -5.56
C ARG A 177 14.43 11.58 -5.51
N ASN A 178 15.12 10.88 -6.39
CA ASN A 178 14.96 9.45 -6.53
C ASN A 178 16.31 8.69 -6.56
N LYS A 179 16.39 7.58 -5.83
CA LYS A 179 17.55 6.66 -5.82
C LYS A 179 17.12 5.27 -6.25
N TRP A 180 17.84 4.71 -7.23
CA TRP A 180 17.47 3.44 -7.86
C TRP A 180 18.57 2.39 -7.74
N ARG A 181 18.15 1.16 -7.40
CA ARG A 181 18.96 -0.06 -7.51
C ARG A 181 18.18 -1.16 -8.22
N HIS A 182 18.76 -1.77 -9.26
CA HIS A 182 18.05 -2.73 -10.12
C HIS A 182 18.89 -3.95 -10.52
N GLY A 183 18.21 -5.10 -10.61
CA GLY A 183 18.67 -6.31 -11.30
C GLY A 183 18.41 -6.31 -12.82
N SER A 184 18.59 -7.47 -13.47
CA SER A 184 18.48 -7.62 -14.92
C SER A 184 17.02 -7.60 -15.45
N GLY A 185 16.81 -7.14 -16.69
CA GLY A 185 15.51 -7.22 -17.37
C GLY A 185 14.46 -6.19 -16.96
N VAL A 186 14.86 -5.12 -16.26
CA VAL A 186 13.97 -4.00 -15.90
C VAL A 186 13.68 -3.11 -17.11
N ARG A 187 12.41 -2.79 -17.36
CA ARG A 187 11.99 -1.82 -18.39
C ARG A 187 11.23 -0.66 -17.75
N ASN A 188 11.76 0.54 -17.90
CA ASN A 188 11.18 1.74 -17.29
C ASN A 188 10.86 2.82 -18.32
N LYS A 189 9.68 3.44 -18.22
CA LYS A 189 9.29 4.64 -18.99
C LYS A 189 9.01 5.79 -18.02
N CYS A 190 9.65 6.92 -18.27
CA CYS A 190 9.72 8.03 -17.33
C CYS A 190 9.36 9.37 -18.00
N ARG A 191 8.45 10.15 -17.41
CA ARG A 191 8.19 11.56 -17.76
C ARG A 191 8.33 12.45 -16.53
N HIS A 192 9.02 13.59 -16.68
CA HIS A 192 9.48 14.40 -15.55
C HIS A 192 9.18 15.90 -15.75
N GLY A 193 8.80 16.58 -14.66
CA GLY A 193 8.80 18.05 -14.55
C GLY A 193 10.19 18.62 -14.21
N SER A 194 10.26 19.92 -13.92
CA SER A 194 11.51 20.61 -13.56
C SER A 194 12.04 20.23 -12.16
N GLY A 195 13.37 20.28 -11.98
CA GLY A 195 14.02 20.07 -10.67
C GLY A 195 14.10 18.62 -10.19
N VAL A 196 14.03 17.64 -11.10
CA VAL A 196 14.16 16.21 -10.79
C VAL A 196 15.63 15.79 -10.71
N ARG A 197 16.02 15.07 -9.64
CA ARG A 197 17.35 14.49 -9.48
C ARG A 197 17.25 12.97 -9.31
N ILE A 198 17.92 12.22 -10.20
CA ILE A 198 17.89 10.76 -10.23
C ILE A 198 19.31 10.21 -10.11
N GLU A 199 19.51 9.28 -9.17
CA GLU A 199 20.77 8.54 -9.00
C GLU A 199 20.52 7.06 -9.33
N TRP A 200 21.23 6.54 -10.34
CA TRP A 200 21.14 5.14 -10.76
C TRP A 200 22.36 4.36 -10.25
N LYS A 201 22.12 3.25 -9.55
CA LYS A 201 23.18 2.31 -9.15
C LYS A 201 22.82 0.90 -9.62
N PRO A 202 23.72 0.19 -10.32
CA PRO A 202 23.50 -1.23 -10.60
C PRO A 202 23.46 -2.01 -9.28
N TYR A 203 22.61 -3.05 -9.21
CA TYR A 203 22.64 -4.00 -8.10
C TYR A 203 23.89 -4.87 -8.29
N GLN A 204 24.91 -4.68 -7.45
CA GLN A 204 26.02 -5.63 -7.34
C GLN A 204 25.54 -6.73 -6.40
N GLY A 205 25.11 -7.85 -6.99
CA GLY A 205 24.95 -9.10 -6.26
C GLY A 205 26.30 -9.70 -5.94
#